data_AF-A0A7C1P279-F1
#
_entry.id   AF-A0A7C1P279-F1
#
_cell.length_a   1.000
_cell.length_b   1.000
_cell.length_c   1.000
_cell.angle_alpha   90.00
_cell.angle_beta   90.00
_cell.angle_gamma   90.00
#
_symmetry.space_group_name_H-M   'P 1'
#
loop_
_entity.id
_entity.type
_entity.pdbx_description
1 polymer ?
#
loop_
_entity_poly.entity_id
_entity_poly.type
_entity_poly.pdbx_seq_one_letter_code
_entity_poly.pdbx_strand_id
1 'polypeptide(L)'
;MPTQIYKCPKHGELDYYFSWEDEVTETLPCSECSVDSVHILKAPAGGAHFARTWTENANDARRDPYTQAKAQAESVYNEQKDQGNHPVKTTEEGLQVAAKQIDKDNKKVA
;
A
#
# COMPACT_ATOMS: atom_id res chain seq x y z
N MET A 1 5.51 -17.07 11.31
CA MET A 1 4.60 -18.23 11.31
C MET A 1 3.26 -17.75 10.82
N PRO A 2 2.66 -18.42 9.83
CA PRO A 2 1.30 -18.08 9.41
C PRO A 2 0.31 -18.39 10.53
N THR A 3 -0.45 -17.39 10.94
CA THR A 3 -1.57 -17.55 11.88
C THR A 3 -2.84 -17.74 11.07
N GLN A 4 -3.55 -18.83 11.33
CA GLN A 4 -4.83 -19.14 10.69
C GLN A 4 -5.96 -18.92 11.70
N ILE A 5 -7.08 -18.37 11.25
CA ILE A 5 -8.21 -18.04 12.12
C ILE A 5 -9.31 -19.07 11.91
N TYR A 6 -9.79 -19.67 13.00
CA TYR A 6 -10.92 -20.58 12.99
C TYR A 6 -12.05 -20.02 13.86
N LYS A 7 -13.30 -20.29 13.47
CA LYS A 7 -14.47 -19.85 14.21
C LYS A 7 -15.17 -21.04 14.84
N CYS A 8 -15.11 -21.11 16.17
CA CYS A 8 -15.89 -22.02 16.98
C CYS A 8 -17.28 -21.43 17.26
N PRO A 9 -18.38 -22.20 17.14
CA PRO A 9 -19.73 -21.72 17.43
C PRO A 9 -19.96 -21.33 18.91
N LYS A 10 -19.15 -21.83 19.84
CA LYS A 10 -19.29 -21.56 21.28
C LYS A 10 -18.34 -20.49 21.81
N HIS A 11 -17.08 -20.53 21.37
CA HIS A 11 -16.02 -19.69 21.93
C HIS A 11 -15.57 -18.55 20.99
N GLY A 12 -16.09 -18.51 19.76
CA GLY A 12 -15.79 -17.44 18.81
C GLY A 12 -14.52 -17.71 17.99
N GLU A 13 -13.80 -16.64 17.67
CA GLU A 13 -12.61 -16.68 16.81
C GLU A 13 -11.39 -17.14 17.61
N LEU A 14 -10.65 -18.10 17.06
CA LEU A 14 -9.46 -18.71 17.65
C LEU A 14 -8.30 -18.67 16.64
N ASP A 15 -7.14 -18.25 17.13
CA ASP A 15 -5.92 -18.17 16.33
C ASP A 15 -5.09 -19.44 16.49
N TYR A 16 -4.88 -20.14 15.38
CA TYR A 16 -4.05 -21.34 15.33
C TYR A 16 -2.73 -21.04 14.62
N TYR A 17 -1.63 -21.43 15.27
CA TYR A 17 -0.30 -21.33 14.72
C TYR A 17 0.04 -22.61 13.95
N PHE A 18 0.25 -22.48 12.65
CA PHE A 18 0.72 -23.57 11.81
C PHE A 18 2.19 -23.34 11.43
N SER A 19 2.94 -24.43 11.31
CA SER A 19 4.21 -24.37 10.61
C SER A 19 3.97 -24.20 9.10
N TRP A 20 5.02 -23.89 8.34
CA TRP A 20 4.90 -23.76 6.88
C TRP A 20 4.68 -25.10 6.17
N GLU A 21 4.98 -26.21 6.83
CA GLU A 21 4.85 -27.57 6.28
C GLU A 21 3.48 -28.19 6.62
N ASP A 22 2.76 -27.61 7.58
CA ASP A 22 1.48 -28.13 8.02
C ASP A 22 0.37 -27.75 7.02
N GLU A 23 -0.46 -28.73 6.68
CA GLU A 23 -1.65 -28.51 5.85
C GLU A 23 -2.73 -27.76 6.64
N VAL A 24 -3.25 -26.67 6.08
CA VAL A 24 -4.36 -25.93 6.66
C VAL A 24 -5.66 -26.62 6.29
N THR A 25 -6.32 -27.25 7.25
CA THR A 25 -7.59 -27.96 7.04
C THR A 25 -8.78 -27.01 7.03
N GLU A 26 -9.87 -27.39 6.36
CA GLU A 26 -11.10 -26.56 6.37
C GLU A 26 -11.77 -26.53 7.76
N THR A 27 -11.61 -27.60 8.53
CA THR A 27 -12.16 -27.75 9.86
C THR A 27 -11.10 -28.27 10.83
N LEU A 28 -11.14 -27.77 12.07
CA LEU A 28 -10.25 -28.20 13.14
C LEU A 28 -11.00 -28.22 14.48
N PRO A 29 -10.83 -29.24 15.34
CA PRO A 29 -11.50 -29.27 16.64
C PRO A 29 -11.04 -28.11 17.55
N CYS A 30 -12.01 -27.38 18.09
CA CYS A 30 -11.74 -26.31 19.04
C CYS A 30 -10.96 -26.83 20.25
N SER A 31 -9.88 -26.13 20.63
CA SER A 31 -9.04 -26.49 21.78
C SER A 31 -9.79 -26.50 23.13
N GLU A 32 -10.87 -25.73 23.23
CA GLU A 32 -11.61 -25.53 24.49
C GLU A 32 -12.87 -26.41 24.63
N CYS A 33 -13.58 -26.69 23.54
CA CYS A 33 -14.81 -27.52 23.60
C CYS A 33 -14.82 -28.74 22.68
N SER A 34 -13.75 -28.96 21.92
CA SER A 34 -13.62 -30.07 20.95
C SER A 34 -14.71 -30.12 19.88
N VAL A 35 -15.51 -29.07 19.72
CA VAL A 35 -16.46 -28.92 18.61
C VAL A 35 -15.70 -28.45 17.39
N ASP A 36 -16.08 -28.96 16.22
CA ASP A 36 -15.48 -28.55 14.95
C ASP A 36 -15.62 -27.04 14.73
N SER A 37 -14.48 -26.39 14.52
CA SER A 37 -14.38 -24.99 14.15
C SER A 37 -14.04 -24.87 12.68
N VAL A 38 -14.62 -23.87 12.01
CA VAL A 38 -14.47 -23.67 10.56
C VAL A 38 -13.39 -22.63 10.31
N HIS A 39 -12.49 -22.90 9.37
CA HIS A 39 -11.47 -21.96 8.94
C HIS A 39 -12.10 -20.72 8.31
N ILE A 40 -11.67 -19.54 8.73
CA ILE A 40 -12.16 -18.26 8.19
C ILE A 40 -11.00 -17.45 7.61
N LEU A 41 -11.15 -17.05 6.35
CA LEU A 41 -10.24 -16.13 5.68
C LEU A 41 -10.62 -14.69 6.04
N LYS A 42 -9.93 -14.14 7.04
CA LYS A 42 -10.07 -12.71 7.38
C LYS A 42 -9.09 -11.91 6.55
N ALA A 43 -9.55 -10.79 5.98
CA ALA A 43 -8.63 -9.85 5.37
C ALA A 43 -7.60 -9.40 6.43
N PRO A 44 -6.30 -9.31 6.08
CA PRO A 44 -5.31 -8.80 7.01
C PRO A 44 -5.74 -7.43 7.52
N ALA A 45 -5.48 -7.14 8.79
CA ALA A 45 -5.93 -5.92 9.48
C ALA A 45 -5.47 -4.60 8.81
N GLY A 46 -4.58 -4.65 7.81
CA GLY A 46 -4.14 -3.50 6.99
C GLY A 46 -4.90 -3.28 5.67
N GLY A 47 -5.85 -4.14 5.31
CA GLY A 47 -6.48 -4.11 3.99
C GLY A 47 -5.55 -4.60 2.87
N ALA A 48 -6.09 -4.69 1.65
CA ALA A 48 -5.29 -5.07 0.48
C ALA A 48 -4.39 -3.90 0.07
N HIS A 49 -3.10 -3.98 0.39
CA HIS A 49 -2.09 -3.08 -0.16
C HIS A 49 -1.76 -3.52 -1.58
N PHE A 50 -2.52 -3.01 -2.56
CA PHE A 50 -2.16 -3.18 -3.96
C PHE A 50 -0.89 -2.38 -4.24
N ALA A 51 0.21 -3.08 -4.50
CA ALA A 51 1.42 -2.47 -5.03
C ALA A 51 1.10 -1.94 -6.42
N ARG A 52 0.89 -0.62 -6.53
CA ARG A 52 0.65 0.03 -7.82
C ARG A 52 1.88 -0.09 -8.70
N THR A 53 1.64 -0.45 -9.96
CA THR A 53 2.71 -0.54 -10.96
C THR A 53 3.21 0.85 -11.33
N TRP A 54 4.45 0.93 -11.84
CA TRP A 54 5.05 2.20 -12.27
C TRP A 54 4.14 2.97 -13.25
N THR A 55 3.48 2.27 -14.15
CA THR A 55 2.58 2.84 -15.15
C THR A 55 1.33 3.47 -14.53
N GLU A 56 0.78 2.88 -13.47
CA GLU A 56 -0.35 3.43 -12.73
C GLU A 56 0.04 4.72 -11.99
N ASN A 57 1.23 4.72 -11.37
CA ASN A 57 1.75 5.91 -10.71
C ASN A 57 2.05 7.04 -11.73
N ALA A 58 2.58 6.70 -12.91
CA ALA A 58 2.85 7.66 -13.98
C ALA A 58 1.57 8.27 -14.57
N ASN A 59 0.49 7.50 -14.67
CA ASN A 59 -0.81 7.98 -15.13
C ASN A 59 -1.51 8.86 -14.09
N ASP A 60 -1.44 8.53 -12.80
CA ASP A 60 -1.97 9.37 -11.73
C ASP A 60 -1.20 10.70 -11.63
N ALA A 61 0.12 10.66 -11.82
CA ALA A 61 0.94 11.88 -11.88
C ALA A 61 0.61 12.78 -13.09
N ARG A 62 0.05 12.23 -14.18
CA ARG A 62 -0.44 13.03 -15.33
C ARG A 62 -1.81 13.64 -15.13
N ARG A 63 -2.62 13.12 -14.20
CA ARG A 63 -4.01 13.57 -13.98
C ARG A 63 -4.08 14.87 -13.21
N ASP A 64 -3.12 15.11 -12.32
CA ASP A 64 -3.09 16.29 -11.46
C ASP A 64 -1.76 17.05 -11.62
N PRO A 65 -1.79 18.30 -12.11
CA PRO A 65 -0.60 19.16 -12.25
C PRO A 65 0.20 19.32 -10.95
N TYR A 66 -0.46 19.29 -9.79
CA TYR A 66 0.22 19.36 -8.49
C TYR A 66 0.99 18.08 -8.20
N THR A 67 0.37 16.92 -8.43
CA THR A 67 1.04 15.62 -8.29
C THR A 67 2.21 15.48 -9.26
N GLN A 68 2.09 16.03 -10.48
CA GLN A 68 3.18 16.09 -11.45
C GLN A 68 4.36 16.95 -10.97
N ALA A 69 4.07 18.16 -10.47
CA ALA A 69 5.09 19.07 -9.93
C ALA A 69 5.83 18.44 -8.74
N LYS A 70 5.09 17.76 -7.85
CA LYS A 70 5.66 17.06 -6.70
C LYS A 70 6.58 15.92 -7.11
N ALA A 71 6.16 15.07 -8.04
CA ALA A 71 6.99 13.97 -8.55
C ALA A 71 8.27 14.48 -9.23
N GLN A 72 8.18 15.56 -10.02
CA GLN A 72 9.34 16.18 -10.64
C GLN A 72 10.33 16.74 -9.60
N ALA A 73 9.83 17.45 -8.59
CA ALA A 73 10.67 17.99 -7.52
C ALA A 73 11.35 16.88 -6.70
N GLU A 74 10.65 15.79 -6.43
CA GLU A 74 11.19 14.63 -5.71
C GLU A 74 12.24 13.88 -6.52
N SER A 75 12.05 13.72 -7.84
CA SER A 75 13.06 13.15 -8.73
C SER A 75 14.34 13.97 -8.73
N VAL A 76 14.24 15.29 -8.90
CA VAL A 76 15.40 16.20 -8.91
C VAL A 76 16.12 16.19 -7.56
N TYR A 77 15.38 16.14 -6.45
CA TYR A 77 15.96 16.04 -5.11
C TYR A 77 16.78 14.75 -4.94
N ASN A 78 16.23 13.61 -5.37
CA ASN A 78 16.91 12.32 -5.26
C ASN A 78 18.13 12.25 -6.17
N GLU A 79 18.04 12.75 -7.41
CA GLU A 79 19.19 12.82 -8.33
C GLU A 79 20.34 13.66 -7.77
N GLN A 80 20.04 14.82 -7.19
CA GLN A 80 21.06 15.66 -6.57
C GLN A 80 21.67 15.00 -5.33
N LYS A 81 20.87 14.28 -4.55
CA LYS A 81 21.35 13.51 -3.40
C LYS A 81 22.27 12.36 -3.83
N ASP A 82 21.93 11.66 -4.90
CA ASP A 82 22.74 10.56 -5.46
C ASP A 82 24.06 11.08 -6.04
N GLN A 83 24.09 12.33 -6.52
CA GLN A 83 25.31 13.04 -6.92
C GLN A 83 26.15 13.56 -5.73
N GLY A 84 25.73 13.27 -4.49
CA GLY A 84 26.44 13.70 -3.28
C GLY A 84 26.18 15.14 -2.87
N ASN A 85 25.24 15.84 -3.52
CA ASN A 85 24.80 17.16 -3.10
C ASN A 85 23.75 17.05 -2.00
N HIS A 86 23.62 18.10 -1.18
CA HIS A 86 22.57 18.22 -0.17
C HIS A 86 21.52 19.25 -0.60
N PRO A 87 20.64 18.90 -1.55
CA PRO A 87 19.57 19.81 -1.98
C PRO A 87 18.65 20.16 -0.82
N VAL A 88 18.21 21.41 -0.76
CA VAL A 88 17.10 21.82 0.11
C VAL A 88 15.80 21.38 -0.56
N LYS A 89 14.89 20.78 0.22
CA LYS A 89 13.57 20.38 -0.30
C LYS A 89 12.82 21.61 -0.82
N THR A 90 12.20 21.48 -1.99
CA THR A 90 11.36 22.53 -2.57
C THR A 90 10.21 22.87 -1.61
N THR A 91 9.94 24.17 -1.42
CA THR A 91 8.83 24.64 -0.58
C THR A 91 7.49 24.37 -1.25
N GLU A 92 6.43 24.30 -0.44
CA GLU A 92 5.07 24.05 -0.94
C GLU A 92 4.56 25.15 -1.86
N GLU A 93 4.96 26.40 -1.61
CA GLU A 93 4.68 27.54 -2.50
C GLU A 93 5.34 27.35 -3.87
N GLY A 94 6.58 26.86 -3.91
CA GLY A 94 7.29 26.54 -5.15
C GLY A 94 6.62 25.41 -5.94
N LEU A 95 6.12 24.39 -5.25
CA LEU A 95 5.34 23.31 -5.85
C LEU A 95 4.04 23.82 -6.49
N GLN A 96 3.33 24.75 -5.84
CA GLN A 96 2.11 25.33 -6.38
C GLN A 96 2.36 26.23 -7.61
N VAL A 97 3.49 26.97 -7.64
CA VAL A 97 3.88 27.75 -8.82
C VAL A 97 4.20 26.83 -10.00
N ALA A 98 4.97 25.76 -9.76
CA ALA A 98 5.28 24.77 -10.77
C ALA A 98 4.01 24.07 -11.29
N ALA A 99 3.11 23.67 -10.40
CA ALA A 99 1.83 23.08 -10.76
C ALA A 99 0.97 24.00 -11.64
N LYS A 100 0.91 25.29 -11.32
CA LYS A 100 0.20 26.29 -12.15
C LYS A 100 0.83 26.45 -13.54
N GLN A 101 2.14 26.32 -13.65
CA GLN A 101 2.83 26.40 -14.94
C GLN A 101 2.53 25.15 -15.79
N ILE A 102 2.59 23.96 -15.19
CA ILE A 102 2.24 22.69 -15.83
C ILE A 102 0.78 22.70 -16.31
N ASP A 103 -0.16 23.20 -15.50
CA ASP A 103 -1.57 23.33 -15.90
C ASP A 103 -1.74 24.27 -17.11
N LYS A 104 -1.00 25.38 -17.16
CA LYS A 104 -1.01 26.29 -18.33
C LYS A 104 -0.45 25.63 -19.58
N ASP A 105 0.62 24.87 -19.46
CA ASP A 105 1.26 24.22 -20.59
C ASP A 105 0.40 23.06 -21.13
N ASN A 106 -0.23 22.29 -20.24
CA ASN A 106 -1.20 21.26 -20.62
C ASN A 106 -2.42 21.84 -21.38
N LYS A 107 -2.88 23.05 -21.01
CA LYS A 107 -3.99 23.73 -21.68
C LYS A 107 -3.63 24.39 -23.01
N LYS A 108 -2.35 24.63 -23.30
CA LYS A 108 -1.90 25.20 -24.58
C LYS A 108 -1.69 24.17 -25.69
N VAL A 109 -1.57 22.89 -25.32
CA VAL A 109 -1.31 21.77 -26.24
C VAL A 109 -2.63 21.05 -26.63
N ALA A 110 -3.74 21.36 -25.96
CA ALA A 110 -5.09 20.90 -26.30
C ALA A 110 -5.79 21.86 -27.28
#